data_AF-A0A1E5W3T8-F1
#
_entry.id   AF-A0A1E5W3T8-F1
#
_cell.length_a   1.000
_cell.length_b   1.000
_cell.length_c   1.000
_cell.angle_alpha   90.00
_cell.angle_beta   90.00
_cell.angle_gamma   90.00
#
_symmetry.space_group_name_H-M   'P 1'
#
loop_
_entity.id
_entity.type
_entity.pdbx_description
1 polymer ?
#
loop_
_entity_poly.entity_id
_entity_poly.type
_entity_poly.pdbx_seq_one_letter_code
_entity_poly.pdbx_strand_id
1 'polypeptide(L)'
;MARILAAAVLVCAALLLCVGQSAGSLGSNDPLSTLFPAGSLPPPLWWQLYPLPSILDGEGPNFWLVNVATKQAIVSPIDGSWEVKLAPFNPWDKAQLWKPDRPDADGFYQIKVFDDQSKALNGLGGNVHDRMVIGIYPDNPVSPNTLWNLTSIWPFPFHFFP
;
A
#
# COMPACT_ATOMS: atom_id res chain seq x y z
N MET A 1 -9.75 -30.39 18.96
CA MET A 1 -8.44 -29.71 18.95
C MET A 1 -8.68 -28.21 18.96
N ALA A 2 -8.43 -27.57 20.08
CA ALA A 2 -8.70 -26.16 20.31
C ALA A 2 -7.65 -25.30 19.60
N ARG A 3 -8.08 -24.44 18.68
CA ARG A 3 -7.25 -23.34 18.17
C ARG A 3 -7.30 -22.23 19.21
N ILE A 4 -6.17 -22.04 19.88
CA ILE A 4 -5.98 -21.05 20.94
C ILE A 4 -6.19 -19.66 20.34
N LEU A 5 -7.08 -18.91 20.97
CA LEU A 5 -7.31 -17.48 20.78
C LEU A 5 -6.00 -16.72 21.05
N ALA A 6 -5.40 -16.16 20.00
CA ALA A 6 -4.47 -15.05 20.13
C ALA A 6 -5.19 -13.79 19.64
N ALA A 7 -6.07 -13.27 20.50
CA ALA A 7 -6.53 -11.89 20.39
C ALA A 7 -5.33 -10.99 20.69
N ALA A 8 -4.66 -10.50 19.65
CA ALA A 8 -3.83 -9.32 19.73
C ALA A 8 -4.39 -8.34 18.69
N VAL A 9 -5.23 -7.42 19.19
CA VAL A 9 -5.58 -6.19 18.50
C VAL A 9 -4.28 -5.44 18.25
N LEU A 10 -3.75 -5.54 17.03
CA LEU A 10 -2.74 -4.63 16.53
C LEU A 10 -3.28 -4.05 15.23
N VAL A 11 -4.18 -3.08 15.41
CA VAL A 11 -4.67 -2.21 14.36
C VAL A 11 -3.52 -1.28 13.98
N CYS A 12 -2.78 -1.64 12.94
CA CYS A 12 -1.97 -0.74 12.12
C CYS A 12 -1.36 -1.60 11.01
N ALA A 13 -1.96 -1.62 9.82
CA ALA A 13 -1.21 -1.99 8.63
C ALA A 13 -0.27 -0.82 8.31
N ALA A 14 0.89 -0.80 8.99
CA ALA A 14 1.99 0.07 8.64
C ALA A 14 2.66 -0.54 7.39
N LEU A 15 2.45 0.07 6.23
CA LEU A 15 3.43 -0.03 5.14
C LEU A 15 4.67 0.74 5.60
N LEU A 16 5.52 0.14 6.44
CA LEU A 16 6.81 0.71 6.86
C LEU A 16 7.72 0.85 5.63
N LEU A 17 7.50 1.90 4.84
CA LEU A 17 8.44 2.32 3.82
C LEU A 17 9.63 2.99 4.51
N CYS A 18 10.70 2.24 4.73
CA CYS A 18 12.03 2.82 4.83
C CYS A 18 12.64 2.90 3.43
N VAL A 19 12.05 3.69 2.53
CA VAL A 19 12.80 4.24 1.41
C VAL A 19 13.48 5.49 1.95
N GLY A 20 14.80 5.55 1.92
CA GLY A 20 15.62 6.59 2.56
C GLY A 20 15.40 8.01 2.02
N GLN A 21 14.24 8.60 2.30
CA GLN A 21 13.95 10.02 2.12
C GLN A 21 13.20 10.53 3.35
N SER A 22 13.63 11.69 3.84
CA SER A 22 13.19 12.39 5.04
C SER A 22 11.68 12.24 5.31
N ALA A 23 11.34 11.51 6.36
CA ALA A 23 10.01 11.58 6.96
C ALA A 23 9.76 13.04 7.38
N GLY A 24 8.84 13.72 6.69
CA GLY A 24 8.36 15.03 7.13
C GLY A 24 7.77 14.90 8.53
N SER A 25 8.24 15.72 9.46
CA SER A 25 7.67 15.81 10.80
C SER A 25 6.21 16.28 10.69
N LEU A 26 5.26 15.53 11.24
CA LEU A 26 3.90 16.05 11.42
C LEU A 26 3.99 17.21 12.41
N GLY A 27 3.47 18.38 12.01
CA GLY A 27 3.40 19.53 12.91
C GLY A 27 2.55 19.22 14.15
N SER A 28 2.89 19.81 15.29
CA SER A 28 2.17 19.61 16.57
C SER A 28 0.68 19.99 16.54
N ASN A 29 0.21 20.65 15.49
CA ASN A 29 -1.20 21.03 15.28
C ASN A 29 -1.93 20.09 14.32
N ASP A 30 -1.28 19.03 13.80
CA ASP A 30 -1.93 18.07 12.93
C ASP A 30 -2.86 17.17 13.77
N PRO A 31 -4.17 17.06 13.45
CA PRO A 31 -5.09 16.17 14.18
C PRO A 31 -4.61 14.71 14.19
N LEU A 32 -3.81 14.29 13.21
CA LEU A 32 -3.23 12.95 13.13
C LEU A 32 -2.08 12.73 14.13
N SER A 33 -1.49 13.79 14.69
CA SER A 33 -0.43 13.68 15.71
C SER A 33 -0.92 13.04 17.01
N THR A 34 -2.22 13.12 17.30
CA THR A 34 -2.84 12.52 18.50
C THR A 34 -3.05 11.00 18.39
N LEU A 35 -2.94 10.44 17.18
CA LEU A 35 -3.12 9.00 16.93
C LEU A 35 -1.86 8.19 17.25
N PHE A 36 -0.73 8.85 17.52
CA PHE A 36 0.55 8.19 17.72
C PHE A 36 1.21 8.63 19.04
N PRO A 37 1.88 7.71 19.76
CA PRO A 37 2.63 8.05 20.97
C PRO A 37 3.63 9.19 20.74
N ALA A 38 3.73 10.12 21.68
CA ALA A 38 4.70 11.23 21.62
C ALA A 38 6.13 10.69 21.44
N GLY A 39 6.82 11.14 20.39
CA GLY A 39 8.17 10.70 20.04
C GLY A 39 8.24 9.49 19.09
N SER A 40 7.11 8.89 18.71
CA SER A 40 7.05 7.96 17.58
C SER A 40 6.83 8.73 16.28
N LEU A 41 7.57 8.37 15.22
CA LEU A 41 7.17 8.81 13.89
C LEU A 41 5.86 8.10 13.56
N PRO A 42 4.83 8.81 13.09
CA PRO A 42 3.63 8.17 12.59
C PRO A 42 4.04 7.15 11.50
N PRO A 43 3.48 5.94 11.49
CA PRO A 43 3.60 5.08 10.32
C PRO A 43 3.13 5.87 9.10
N PRO A 44 3.81 5.74 7.95
CA PRO A 44 3.42 6.47 6.76
C PRO A 44 1.99 6.10 6.39
N LEU A 45 1.14 7.12 6.30
CA LEU A 45 -0.25 6.99 5.87
C LEU A 45 -0.30 7.07 4.34
N TRP A 46 -1.20 6.28 3.76
CA TRP A 46 -1.39 6.19 2.32
C TRP A 46 -2.85 6.44 1.97
N TRP A 47 -3.08 7.36 1.03
CA TRP A 47 -4.35 7.46 0.35
C TRP A 47 -4.43 6.38 -0.72
N GLN A 48 -5.49 5.59 -0.66
CA GLN A 48 -5.92 4.76 -1.76
C GLN A 48 -6.87 5.59 -2.62
N LEU A 49 -6.37 6.06 -3.77
CA LEU A 49 -7.16 6.89 -4.69
C LEU A 49 -7.66 6.04 -5.83
N TYR A 50 -8.96 6.07 -6.07
CA TYR A 50 -9.58 5.36 -7.18
C TYR A 50 -9.72 6.28 -8.40
N PRO A 51 -9.45 5.76 -9.62
CA PRO A 51 -9.67 6.48 -10.86
C PRO A 51 -11.16 6.75 -11.03
N LEU A 52 -11.48 7.95 -11.51
CA LEU A 52 -12.83 8.20 -12.01
C LEU A 52 -13.06 7.32 -13.24
N PRO A 53 -14.29 6.83 -13.47
CA PRO A 53 -14.61 5.98 -14.62
C PRO A 53 -14.15 6.56 -15.97
N SER A 54 -14.12 7.90 -16.08
CA SER A 54 -13.67 8.64 -17.27
C SER A 54 -12.16 8.59 -17.55
N ILE A 55 -11.34 8.09 -16.62
CA ILE A 55 -9.87 8.07 -16.74
C ILE A 55 -9.37 6.72 -17.26
N LEU A 56 -10.05 5.63 -16.95
CA LEU A 56 -9.62 4.26 -17.27
C LEU A 56 -10.66 3.47 -18.08
N ASP A 57 -11.61 4.13 -18.75
CA ASP A 57 -12.61 3.47 -19.59
C ASP A 57 -13.35 2.29 -18.89
N GLY A 58 -13.59 2.40 -17.58
CA GLY A 58 -14.29 1.37 -16.81
C GLY A 58 -13.44 0.18 -16.36
N GLU A 59 -12.10 0.23 -16.45
CA GLU A 59 -11.24 -0.83 -15.94
C GLU A 59 -11.25 -0.89 -14.40
N GLY A 60 -12.03 -1.82 -13.83
CA GLY A 60 -11.86 -2.46 -12.52
C GLY A 60 -11.61 -1.57 -11.28
N PRO A 61 -11.41 -2.17 -10.09
CA PRO A 61 -11.06 -1.44 -8.87
C PRO A 61 -9.56 -1.11 -8.83
N ASN A 62 -9.03 -0.45 -9.85
CA ASN A 62 -7.65 0.02 -9.87
C ASN A 62 -7.46 1.17 -8.88
N PHE A 63 -6.25 1.39 -8.39
CA PHE A 63 -5.98 2.51 -7.47
C PHE A 63 -4.53 2.97 -7.50
N TRP A 64 -4.32 4.21 -7.04
CA TRP A 64 -3.02 4.73 -6.68
C TRP A 64 -2.79 4.63 -5.18
N LEU A 65 -1.57 4.33 -4.76
CA LEU A 65 -1.12 4.45 -3.38
C LEU A 65 -0.28 5.72 -3.24
N VAL A 66 -0.85 6.76 -2.62
CA VAL A 66 -0.22 8.06 -2.48
C VAL A 66 0.10 8.37 -1.02
N ASN A 67 1.36 8.65 -0.72
CA ASN A 67 1.77 9.02 0.61
C ASN A 67 1.11 10.34 1.02
N VAL A 68 0.46 10.34 2.19
CA VAL A 68 -0.29 11.51 2.67
C VAL A 68 0.64 12.69 2.97
N ALA A 69 1.84 12.44 3.50
CA ALA A 69 2.77 13.49 3.88
C ALA A 69 3.54 14.04 2.67
N THR A 70 4.10 13.16 1.83
CA THR A 70 4.98 13.57 0.73
C THR A 70 4.26 13.84 -0.59
N LYS A 71 2.99 13.42 -0.72
CA LYS A 71 2.21 13.48 -1.96
C LYS A 71 2.85 12.70 -3.12
N GLN A 72 3.72 11.73 -2.80
CA GLN A 72 4.33 10.85 -3.78
C GLN A 72 3.55 9.54 -3.88
N ALA A 73 3.40 9.02 -5.10
CA ALA A 73 2.82 7.72 -5.36
C ALA A 73 3.88 6.62 -5.44
N ILE A 74 3.49 5.39 -5.14
CA ILE A 74 4.30 4.20 -5.43
C ILE A 74 4.26 3.93 -6.94
N VAL A 75 5.44 3.83 -7.54
CA VAL A 75 5.66 3.60 -8.97
C VAL A 75 6.25 2.21 -9.19
N SER A 76 5.66 1.43 -10.10
CA SER A 76 6.26 0.18 -10.57
C SER A 76 7.54 0.47 -11.36
N PRO A 77 8.63 -0.29 -11.15
CA PRO A 77 9.87 -0.09 -11.90
C PRO A 77 9.69 -0.41 -13.39
N ILE A 78 10.15 0.49 -14.26
CA ILE A 78 10.16 0.34 -15.72
C ILE A 78 11.56 0.08 -16.29
N ASP A 79 12.59 0.17 -15.45
CA ASP A 79 14.01 0.08 -15.82
C ASP A 79 14.61 -1.32 -15.60
N GLY A 80 13.76 -2.33 -15.40
CA GLY A 80 14.19 -3.69 -15.11
C GLY A 80 14.69 -3.90 -13.67
N SER A 81 14.61 -2.89 -12.80
CA SER A 81 14.80 -3.09 -11.36
C SER A 81 13.60 -3.79 -10.73
N TRP A 82 13.79 -4.34 -9.53
CA TRP A 82 12.72 -4.95 -8.75
C TRP A 82 12.10 -3.98 -7.75
N GLU A 83 12.80 -2.93 -7.36
CA GLU A 83 12.38 -2.02 -6.29
C GLU A 83 11.35 -1.01 -6.81
N VAL A 84 10.29 -0.77 -6.02
CA VAL A 84 9.35 0.30 -6.34
C VAL A 84 9.98 1.66 -6.02
N LYS A 85 9.56 2.69 -6.76
CA LYS A 85 10.03 4.06 -6.55
C LYS A 85 8.92 4.94 -6.00
N LEU A 86 9.29 6.10 -5.48
CA LEU A 86 8.38 7.17 -5.14
C LEU A 86 8.54 8.29 -6.16
N ALA A 87 7.43 8.77 -6.73
CA ALA A 87 7.40 9.91 -7.63
C ALA A 87 6.23 10.82 -7.28
N PRO A 88 6.27 12.13 -7.62
CA PRO A 88 5.09 13.00 -7.49
C PRO A 88 3.85 12.35 -8.13
N PHE A 89 2.72 12.42 -7.42
CA PHE A 89 1.48 11.83 -7.91
C PHE A 89 1.08 12.42 -9.26
N ASN A 90 0.83 11.55 -10.24
CA ASN A 90 0.37 11.87 -11.58
C ASN A 90 -0.72 10.86 -11.99
N PRO A 91 -2.00 11.27 -12.08
CA PRO A 91 -3.10 10.37 -12.42
C PRO A 91 -3.07 9.87 -13.87
N TRP A 92 -2.19 10.43 -14.72
CA TRP A 92 -1.99 9.98 -16.11
C TRP A 92 -0.81 9.01 -16.26
N ASP A 93 -0.04 8.78 -15.19
CA ASP A 93 1.08 7.84 -15.18
C ASP A 93 0.60 6.45 -14.77
N LYS A 94 0.49 5.55 -15.76
CA LYS A 94 0.06 4.16 -15.55
C LYS A 94 1.02 3.36 -14.67
N ALA A 95 2.30 3.73 -14.60
CA ALA A 95 3.25 3.08 -13.71
C ALA A 95 2.95 3.35 -12.23
N GLN A 96 2.12 4.34 -11.91
CA GLN A 96 1.65 4.62 -10.54
C GLN A 96 0.39 3.84 -10.18
N LEU A 97 -0.25 3.20 -11.16
CA LEU A 97 -1.52 2.52 -10.99
C LEU A 97 -1.30 1.05 -10.61
N TRP A 98 -2.15 0.56 -9.71
CA TRP A 98 -2.08 -0.79 -9.18
C TRP A 98 -3.44 -1.47 -9.28
N LYS A 99 -3.43 -2.79 -9.45
CA LYS A 99 -4.64 -3.60 -9.58
C LYS A 99 -4.72 -4.64 -8.46
N PRO A 100 -5.70 -4.58 -7.56
CA PRO A 100 -5.90 -5.65 -6.59
C PRO A 100 -6.41 -6.91 -7.30
N ASP A 101 -5.86 -8.06 -6.94
CA ASP A 101 -6.47 -9.35 -7.27
C ASP A 101 -7.63 -9.67 -6.32
N ARG A 102 -8.30 -10.81 -6.50
CA ARG A 102 -9.29 -11.30 -5.54
C ARG A 102 -8.64 -11.51 -4.17
N PRO A 103 -9.26 -11.05 -3.07
CA PRO A 103 -8.75 -11.32 -1.74
C PRO A 103 -8.83 -12.81 -1.42
N ASP A 104 -7.89 -13.28 -0.60
CA ASP A 104 -7.93 -14.61 0.00
C ASP A 104 -9.04 -14.74 1.06
N ALA A 105 -9.12 -15.90 1.70
CA ALA A 105 -10.14 -16.18 2.72
C ALA A 105 -10.03 -15.27 3.95
N ASP A 106 -8.86 -14.68 4.19
CA ASP A 106 -8.55 -13.81 5.33
C ASP A 106 -8.63 -12.32 4.95
N GLY A 107 -8.96 -12.00 3.70
CA GLY A 107 -9.13 -10.63 3.21
C GLY A 107 -7.84 -9.96 2.73
N PHE A 108 -6.77 -10.72 2.50
CA PHE A 108 -5.51 -10.20 1.95
C PHE A 108 -5.50 -10.24 0.43
N TYR A 109 -4.92 -9.22 -0.19
CA TYR A 109 -4.87 -9.03 -1.63
C TYR A 109 -3.44 -9.22 -2.13
N GLN A 110 -3.27 -9.84 -3.30
CA GLN A 110 -2.12 -9.50 -4.14
C GLN A 110 -2.41 -8.17 -4.83
N ILE A 111 -1.46 -7.24 -4.77
CA ILE A 111 -1.56 -5.94 -5.44
C ILE A 111 -0.67 -5.99 -6.67
N LYS A 112 -1.26 -6.14 -7.84
CA LYS A 112 -0.57 -6.39 -9.11
C LYS A 112 -0.15 -5.11 -9.80
N VAL A 113 0.96 -5.19 -10.53
CA VAL A 113 1.37 -4.14 -11.45
C VAL A 113 0.31 -4.01 -12.53
N PHE A 114 -0.12 -2.79 -12.83
CA PHE A 114 -1.21 -2.53 -13.77
C PHE A 114 -0.93 -3.09 -15.18
N ASP A 115 0.24 -2.77 -15.74
CA ASP A 115 0.63 -3.18 -17.10
C ASP A 115 1.23 -4.60 -17.18
N ASP A 116 1.60 -5.22 -16.06
CA ASP A 116 2.19 -6.58 -16.00
C ASP A 116 1.67 -7.36 -14.79
N GLN A 117 0.47 -7.92 -14.95
CA GLN A 117 -0.21 -8.67 -13.89
C GLN A 117 0.45 -10.02 -13.55
N SER A 118 1.56 -10.41 -14.21
CA SER A 118 2.38 -11.54 -13.76
C SER A 118 3.24 -11.19 -12.54
N LYS A 119 3.26 -9.92 -12.14
CA LYS A 119 4.03 -9.41 -11.00
C LYS A 119 3.13 -8.70 -9.98
N ALA A 120 3.46 -8.88 -8.71
CA ALA A 120 2.78 -8.26 -7.59
C ALA A 120 3.75 -7.47 -6.71
N LEU A 121 3.22 -6.48 -6.00
CA LEU A 121 3.87 -5.78 -4.91
C LEU A 121 4.37 -6.82 -3.90
N ASN A 122 5.64 -6.71 -3.54
CA ASN A 122 6.35 -7.76 -2.85
C ASN A 122 7.30 -7.15 -1.82
N GLY A 123 7.33 -7.74 -0.63
CA GLY A 123 8.47 -7.57 0.25
C GLY A 123 9.66 -8.38 -0.30
N LEU A 124 10.65 -7.72 -0.89
CA LEU A 124 11.78 -8.39 -1.54
C LEU A 124 12.68 -9.13 -0.54
N GLY A 125 12.95 -10.41 -0.82
CA GLY A 125 13.74 -11.28 0.07
C GLY A 125 12.92 -12.13 1.03
N GLY A 126 11.59 -12.13 0.92
CA GLY A 126 10.72 -13.14 1.54
C GLY A 126 10.27 -12.88 2.98
N ASN A 127 10.97 -12.03 3.74
CA ASN A 127 10.67 -11.77 5.15
C ASN A 127 10.19 -10.34 5.39
N VAL A 128 8.91 -10.13 5.66
CA VAL A 128 8.36 -8.80 5.97
C VAL A 128 8.79 -8.35 7.36
N HIS A 129 9.85 -7.53 7.43
CA HIS A 129 10.37 -6.92 8.66
C HIS A 129 10.74 -5.45 8.42
N ASP A 130 11.03 -4.72 9.51
CA ASP A 130 11.49 -3.34 9.41
C ASP A 130 12.74 -3.23 8.50
N ARG A 131 12.84 -2.14 7.73
CA ARG A 131 13.86 -1.91 6.69
C ARG A 131 13.81 -2.84 5.47
N MET A 132 12.78 -3.65 5.34
CA MET A 132 12.59 -4.43 4.11
C MET A 132 12.31 -3.50 2.94
N VAL A 133 12.93 -3.78 1.80
CA VAL A 133 12.68 -3.08 0.55
C VAL A 133 11.42 -3.63 -0.11
N ILE A 134 10.53 -2.73 -0.52
CA ILE A 134 9.35 -3.08 -1.29
C ILE A 134 9.70 -3.05 -2.78
N GLY A 135 9.20 -4.03 -3.49
CA GLY A 135 9.43 -4.19 -4.90
C GLY A 135 8.27 -4.86 -5.60
N ILE A 136 8.54 -5.36 -6.79
CA ILE A 136 7.66 -6.25 -7.54
C ILE A 136 8.36 -7.59 -7.73
N TYR A 137 7.60 -8.68 -7.76
CA TYR A 137 8.13 -10.01 -8.03
C TYR A 137 7.02 -10.87 -8.67
N PRO A 138 7.35 -11.97 -9.37
CA PRO A 138 6.34 -12.92 -9.86
C PRO A 138 5.27 -13.24 -8.81
N ASP A 139 4.00 -13.21 -9.23
CA ASP A 139 2.84 -13.39 -8.36
C ASP A 139 2.53 -14.87 -8.03
N ASN A 140 3.15 -15.80 -8.76
CA ASN A 140 2.91 -17.24 -8.68
C ASN A 140 4.24 -18.02 -8.47
N PRO A 141 4.32 -18.92 -7.47
CA PRO A 141 3.30 -19.21 -6.45
C PRO A 141 3.08 -18.04 -5.50
N VAL A 142 1.83 -17.90 -5.05
CA VAL A 142 1.46 -16.93 -4.02
C VAL A 142 2.28 -17.20 -2.76
N SER A 143 2.94 -16.16 -2.23
CA SER A 143 3.74 -16.24 -1.02
C SER A 143 3.32 -15.15 -0.01
N PRO A 144 3.55 -15.34 1.31
CA PRO A 144 3.09 -14.39 2.32
C PRO A 144 3.58 -12.94 2.12
N ASN A 145 4.79 -12.76 1.60
CA ASN A 145 5.36 -11.44 1.30
C ASN A 145 4.77 -10.77 0.03
N THR A 146 3.80 -11.40 -0.65
CA THR A 146 3.00 -10.81 -1.74
C THR A 146 1.59 -10.42 -1.29
N LEU A 147 1.21 -10.75 -0.05
CA LEU A 147 -0.14 -10.57 0.46
C LEU A 147 -0.22 -9.31 1.33
N TRP A 148 -1.15 -8.43 0.97
CA TRP A 148 -1.31 -7.12 1.58
C TRP A 148 -2.71 -6.95 2.13
N ASN A 149 -2.81 -6.44 3.36
CA ASN A 149 -4.08 -6.00 3.92
C ASN A 149 -4.23 -4.49 3.73
N LEU A 150 -5.27 -4.09 3.01
CA LEU A 150 -5.60 -2.68 2.79
C LEU A 150 -6.60 -2.23 3.87
N THR A 151 -6.09 -1.93 5.07
CA THR A 151 -6.94 -1.47 6.18
C THR A 151 -7.14 0.04 6.14
N SER A 152 -8.39 0.49 6.26
CA SER A 152 -8.71 1.91 6.42
C SER A 152 -8.50 2.36 7.86
N ILE A 153 -7.80 3.48 8.05
CA ILE A 153 -7.84 4.26 9.28
C ILE A 153 -9.09 5.13 9.23
N TRP A 154 -10.18 4.65 9.83
CA TRP A 154 -11.43 5.39 10.06
C TRP A 154 -11.19 6.87 10.48
N PRO A 155 -12.07 7.85 10.13
CA PRO A 155 -13.52 7.67 10.21
C PRO A 155 -14.36 7.88 8.95
N PHE A 156 -13.92 7.41 7.77
CA PHE A 156 -14.88 7.28 6.66
C PHE A 156 -14.79 5.89 6.01
N PRO A 157 -15.83 5.06 6.14
CA PRO A 157 -16.02 3.94 5.24
C PRO A 157 -16.28 4.54 3.86
N PHE A 158 -15.50 4.16 2.86
CA PHE A 158 -15.88 4.44 1.48
C PHE A 158 -17.21 3.72 1.23
N HIS A 159 -18.32 4.44 1.38
CA HIS A 159 -19.55 4.06 0.73
C HIS A 159 -19.28 4.19 -0.76
N PHE A 160 -19.34 3.06 -1.46
CA PHE A 160 -19.53 3.04 -2.89
C PHE A 160 -20.70 3.98 -3.19
N PHE A 161 -20.44 5.10 -3.85
CA PHE A 161 -21.53 5.82 -4.51
C PHE A 161 -21.93 4.97 -5.73
N PRO A 162 -23.22 4.68 -5.89
CA PRO A 162 -23.73 3.83 -6.96
C PRO A 162 -23.47 4.40 -8.36
#